data_AF-A0A2J8UHL6-F1
#
_entry.id   AF-A0A2J8UHL6-F1
#
_cell.length_a   1.000
_cell.length_b   1.000
_cell.length_c   1.000
_cell.angle_alpha   90.00
_cell.angle_beta   90.00
_cell.angle_gamma   90.00
#
_symmetry.space_group_name_H-M   'P 1'
#
loop_
_entity.id
_entity.type
_entity.pdbx_description
1 polymer ?
#
loop_
_entity_poly.entity_id
_entity_poly.type
_entity_poly.pdbx_seq_one_letter_code
_entity_poly.pdbx_strand_id
1 'polypeptide(L)'
;MARGGLIIFDYLLDENEDMHSLLLTDSSTLLVGGLQNHIVEIDLNTVQETQKYAVETPGVTIMRQTNRFFFCGHTSGKVSLRDLRTFKVEHEFDAFSGSLSDFDVHGNLLAA
;
A
#
# COMPACT_ATOMS: atom_id res chain seq x y z
N MET A 1 -23.10 -11.37 -2.38
CA MET A 1 -22.98 -10.19 -1.50
C MET A 1 -22.79 -8.95 -2.38
N ALA A 2 -23.25 -7.78 -1.93
CA ALA A 2 -23.81 -6.73 -2.78
C ALA A 2 -22.83 -6.09 -3.79
N ARG A 3 -22.97 -6.42 -5.08
CA ARG A 3 -22.43 -5.62 -6.21
C ARG A 3 -23.42 -4.56 -6.71
N GLY A 4 -24.53 -4.36 -6.00
CA GLY A 4 -25.61 -3.44 -6.35
C GLY A 4 -25.46 -2.02 -5.79
N GLY A 5 -24.28 -1.66 -5.27
CA GLY A 5 -24.03 -0.34 -4.69
C GLY A 5 -24.57 -0.13 -3.27
N LEU A 6 -25.00 -1.20 -2.59
CA LEU A 6 -25.35 -1.11 -1.17
C LEU A 6 -24.08 -0.96 -0.34
N ILE A 7 -24.09 0.01 0.57
CA ILE A 7 -23.02 0.20 1.56
C ILE A 7 -23.01 -1.01 2.49
N ILE A 8 -21.85 -1.65 2.60
CA ILE A 8 -21.65 -2.79 3.50
C ILE A 8 -21.12 -2.29 4.86
N PHE A 9 -20.19 -1.35 4.85
CA PHE A 9 -19.68 -0.64 6.02
C PHE A 9 -19.01 0.68 5.59
N ASP A 10 -18.78 1.55 6.57
CA ASP A 10 -17.89 2.71 6.50
C ASP A 10 -16.80 2.60 7.57
N TYR A 11 -15.62 3.14 7.29
CA TYR A 11 -14.50 3.21 8.23
C TYR A 11 -13.86 4.59 8.14
N LEU A 12 -13.75 5.26 9.29
CA LEU A 12 -13.17 6.60 9.39
C LEU A 12 -11.78 6.50 10.02
N LEU A 13 -10.76 6.92 9.27
CA LEU A 13 -9.38 7.04 9.72
C LEU A 13 -9.17 8.39 10.45
N ASP A 14 -8.02 8.52 11.12
CA ASP A 14 -7.63 9.77 11.78
C ASP A 14 -7.56 10.93 10.77
N GLU A 15 -8.07 12.11 11.16
CA GLU A 15 -8.11 13.31 10.30
C GLU A 15 -6.71 13.80 9.86
N ASN A 16 -5.65 13.39 10.57
CA ASN A 16 -4.28 13.74 10.23
C ASN A 16 -3.62 12.78 9.23
N GLU A 17 -4.31 11.71 8.82
CA GLU A 17 -3.79 10.75 7.84
C GLU A 17 -4.29 11.11 6.43
N ASP A 18 -3.36 11.27 5.49
CA ASP A 18 -3.66 11.58 4.09
C ASP A 18 -3.41 10.32 3.24
N MET A 19 -4.47 9.52 3.06
CA MET A 19 -4.42 8.21 2.40
C MET A 19 -4.58 8.32 0.88
N HIS A 20 -3.70 7.65 0.13
CA HIS A 20 -3.66 7.69 -1.34
C HIS A 20 -3.77 6.32 -2.00
N SER A 21 -3.48 5.23 -1.29
CA SER A 21 -3.36 3.90 -1.88
C SER A 21 -4.06 2.83 -1.06
N LEU A 22 -4.70 1.90 -1.75
CA LEU A 22 -5.37 0.73 -1.17
C LEU A 22 -4.85 -0.54 -1.86
N LEU A 23 -4.48 -1.53 -1.07
CA LEU A 23 -4.06 -2.84 -1.58
C LEU A 23 -4.72 -3.96 -0.79
N LEU A 24 -5.54 -4.76 -1.47
CA LEU A 24 -6.08 -5.99 -0.92
C LEU A 24 -5.01 -7.09 -1.03
N THR A 25 -4.45 -7.54 0.10
CA THR A 25 -3.36 -8.53 0.12
C THR A 25 -3.87 -9.97 0.08
N ASP A 26 -4.97 -10.24 0.78
CA ASP A 26 -5.69 -11.53 0.79
C ASP A 26 -7.21 -11.31 0.66
N SER A 27 -8.06 -12.28 1.03
CA SER A 27 -9.52 -12.13 0.90
C SER A 27 -10.16 -11.04 1.78
N SER A 28 -9.48 -10.61 2.84
CA SER A 28 -10.05 -9.72 3.86
C SER A 28 -9.06 -8.73 4.46
N THR A 29 -7.79 -8.76 4.09
CA THR A 29 -6.78 -7.84 4.61
C THR A 29 -6.55 -6.71 3.62
N LEU A 30 -6.88 -5.48 4.04
CA LEU A 30 -6.70 -4.27 3.27
C LEU A 30 -5.54 -3.45 3.85
N LEU A 31 -4.53 -3.19 3.04
CA LEU A 31 -3.50 -2.21 3.35
C LEU A 31 -3.92 -0.83 2.85
N VAL A 32 -3.68 0.19 3.67
CA VAL A 32 -3.95 1.60 3.37
C VAL A 32 -2.65 2.39 3.54
N GLY A 33 -2.19 3.01 2.45
CA GLY A 33 -0.96 3.80 2.39
C GLY A 33 -1.24 5.25 1.98
N GLY A 34 -0.33 6.16 2.32
CA GLY A 34 -0.53 7.59 2.11
C GLY A 34 0.74 8.42 2.28
N LEU A 35 0.56 9.73 2.53
CA LEU A 35 1.66 10.69 2.68
C LEU A 35 2.38 10.63 4.03
N GLN A 36 1.81 9.90 4.98
CA GLN A 36 2.43 9.61 6.26
C GLN A 36 3.57 8.58 6.17
N ASN A 37 4.18 8.28 7.32
CA ASN A 37 5.31 7.36 7.46
C ASN A 37 4.88 5.96 7.95
N HIS A 38 3.64 5.56 7.69
CA HIS A 38 3.13 4.24 8.02
C HIS A 38 2.05 3.76 7.05
N ILE A 39 1.91 2.44 6.97
CA ILE A 39 0.83 1.75 6.28
C ILE A 39 -0.06 1.11 7.33
N VAL A 40 -1.36 1.24 7.16
CA VAL A 40 -2.37 0.69 8.07
C VAL A 40 -2.94 -0.60 7.49
N GLU A 41 -3.10 -1.62 8.32
CA GLU A 41 -3.77 -2.88 7.98
C GLU A 41 -5.17 -2.90 8.59
N ILE A 42 -6.18 -3.16 7.77
CA ILE A 42 -7.58 -3.27 8.16
C ILE A 42 -8.08 -4.67 7.82
N ASP A 43 -8.62 -5.38 8.81
CA ASP A 43 -9.36 -6.62 8.58
C ASP A 43 -10.81 -6.27 8.21
N LEU A 44 -11.20 -6.59 6.99
CA LEU A 44 -12.52 -6.30 6.43
C LEU A 44 -13.63 -7.21 6.99
N ASN A 45 -13.31 -8.31 7.69
CA ASN A 45 -14.32 -9.12 8.38
C ASN A 45 -14.78 -8.45 9.67
N THR A 46 -13.86 -7.83 10.41
CA THR A 46 -14.11 -7.17 11.69
C THR A 46 -14.26 -5.66 11.55
N VAL A 47 -13.82 -5.10 10.41
CA VAL A 47 -13.79 -3.66 10.10
C VAL A 47 -12.96 -2.91 11.15
N GLN A 48 -11.77 -3.43 11.44
CA GLN A 48 -10.86 -2.87 12.45
C GLN A 48 -9.44 -2.77 11.93
N GLU A 49 -8.74 -1.73 12.38
CA GLU A 49 -7.29 -1.65 12.30
C GLU A 49 -6.67 -2.78 13.13
N THR A 50 -5.84 -3.59 12.48
CA THR A 50 -5.18 -4.73 13.11
C THR A 50 -3.70 -4.45 13.33
N GLN A 51 -3.04 -3.74 12.41
CA GLN A 51 -1.62 -3.39 12.48
C GLN A 51 -1.30 -2.05 11.83
N LYS A 52 -0.18 -1.45 12.26
CA LYS A 52 0.47 -0.32 11.58
C LYS A 52 1.93 -0.65 11.33
N TYR A 53 2.35 -0.55 10.08
CA TYR A 53 3.72 -0.80 9.64
C TYR A 53 4.43 0.52 9.40
N ALA A 54 5.52 0.78 10.11
CA ALA A 54 6.34 1.95 9.85
C ALA A 54 7.03 1.83 8.48
N VAL A 55 7.10 2.96 7.77
CA VAL A 55 7.80 3.10 6.50
C VAL A 55 8.89 4.15 6.68
N GLU A 56 10.12 3.80 6.31
CA GLU A 56 11.31 4.64 6.53
C GLU A 56 11.26 5.92 5.70
N THR A 57 10.78 5.81 4.46
CA THR A 57 10.53 6.94 3.56
C THR A 57 9.02 7.21 3.51
N PRO A 58 8.55 8.39 3.95
CA PRO A 58 7.15 8.76 3.84
C PRO A 58 6.68 8.87 2.39
N GLY A 59 5.35 8.82 2.17
CA GLY A 59 4.79 9.10 0.85
C GLY A 59 4.52 7.87 -0.01
N VAL A 60 4.00 6.78 0.57
CA VAL A 60 3.62 5.58 -0.18
C VAL A 60 2.26 5.80 -0.86
N THR A 61 2.28 6.22 -2.12
CA THR A 61 1.07 6.56 -2.89
C THR A 61 0.64 5.47 -3.85
N ILE A 62 1.50 4.49 -4.14
CA ILE A 62 1.17 3.37 -5.03
C ILE A 62 1.65 2.07 -4.37
N MET A 63 0.72 1.13 -4.19
CA MET A 63 1.00 -0.18 -3.62
C MET A 63 0.67 -1.28 -4.62
N ARG A 64 1.64 -2.18 -4.85
CA ARG A 64 1.46 -3.39 -5.68
C ARG A 64 2.05 -4.59 -4.96
N GLN A 65 1.62 -5.79 -5.34
CA GLN A 65 2.21 -7.02 -4.83
C GLN A 65 2.39 -8.07 -5.92
N THR A 66 3.35 -8.94 -5.69
CA THR A 66 3.45 -10.25 -6.33
C THR A 66 3.47 -11.32 -5.23
N ASN A 67 3.59 -12.60 -5.59
CA ASN A 67 3.68 -13.68 -4.60
C ASN A 67 4.89 -13.58 -3.65
N ARG A 68 5.88 -12.74 -3.99
CA ARG A 68 7.13 -12.60 -3.21
C ARG A 68 7.29 -11.22 -2.59
N PHE A 69 6.97 -10.18 -3.34
CA PHE A 69 7.30 -8.80 -2.97
C PHE A 69 6.07 -7.94 -2.81
N PHE A 70 6.12 -7.09 -1.80
CA PHE A 70 5.28 -5.93 -1.63
C PHE A 70 6.03 -4.70 -2.14
N PHE A 71 5.46 -3.99 -3.11
CA PHE A 71 6.06 -2.83 -3.76
C PHE A 71 5.39 -1.56 -3.23
N CYS A 72 6.22 -0.60 -2.79
CA CYS A 72 5.77 0.73 -2.41
C CYS A 72 6.41 1.75 -3.35
N GLY A 73 5.58 2.46 -4.10
CA GLY A 73 5.94 3.63 -4.88
C GLY A 73 5.85 4.87 -4.02
N HIS A 74 6.92 5.66 -3.99
CA HIS A 74 7.07 6.83 -3.16
C HIS A 74 6.90 8.12 -3.97
N THR A 75 6.35 9.16 -3.36
CA THR A 75 6.26 10.51 -3.95
C THR A 75 7.61 11.12 -4.30
N SER A 76 8.71 10.56 -3.78
CA SER A 76 10.08 10.94 -4.11
C SER A 76 10.58 10.42 -5.47
N GLY A 77 9.84 9.51 -6.12
CA GLY A 77 10.31 8.83 -7.34
C GLY A 77 10.91 7.45 -7.10
N LYS A 78 11.02 7.04 -5.83
CA LYS A 78 11.57 5.76 -5.44
C LYS A 78 10.54 4.64 -5.48
N VAL A 79 11.00 3.41 -5.72
CA VAL A 79 10.23 2.20 -5.49
C VAL A 79 11.00 1.29 -4.54
N SER A 80 10.39 0.94 -3.40
CA SER A 80 10.92 -0.03 -2.45
C SER A 80 10.24 -1.38 -2.59
N LEU A 81 11.01 -2.45 -2.69
CA LEU A 81 10.55 -3.84 -2.67
C LEU A 81 10.76 -4.38 -1.26
N ARG A 82 9.67 -4.79 -0.64
CA ARG A 82 9.62 -5.32 0.71
C ARG A 82 9.25 -6.80 0.69
N ASP A 83 9.76 -7.56 1.64
CA ASP A 83 9.30 -8.92 1.87
C ASP A 83 7.82 -8.89 2.29
N LEU A 84 6.98 -9.68 1.62
CA LEU A 84 5.53 -9.63 1.82
C LEU A 84 5.09 -10.12 3.22
N ARG A 85 5.93 -10.85 3.95
CA ARG A 85 5.59 -11.41 5.27
C ARG A 85 6.06 -10.53 6.42
N THR A 86 7.18 -9.85 6.23
CA THR A 86 7.85 -9.08 7.28
C THR A 86 7.84 -7.58 7.02
N PHE A 87 7.48 -7.15 5.81
CA PHE A 87 7.43 -5.75 5.36
C PHE A 87 8.78 -5.02 5.40
N LYS A 88 9.87 -5.76 5.64
CA LYS A 88 11.23 -5.24 5.61
C LYS A 88 11.64 -4.96 4.17
N VAL A 89 12.30 -3.82 3.97
CA VAL A 89 12.89 -3.48 2.68
C VAL A 89 13.98 -4.49 2.32
N GLU A 90 13.84 -5.13 1.16
CA GLU A 90 14.89 -5.97 0.57
C GLU A 90 15.66 -5.18 -0.50
N HIS A 91 14.97 -4.36 -1.29
CA HIS A 91 15.56 -3.54 -2.35
C HIS A 91 14.89 -2.17 -2.44
N GLU A 92 15.62 -1.19 -2.97
CA GLU A 92 15.12 0.14 -3.29
C GLU A 92 15.74 0.61 -4.60
N PHE A 93 14.95 1.27 -5.44
CA PHE A 93 15.37 1.81 -6.72
C PHE A 93 14.89 3.26 -6.87
N ASP A 94 15.73 4.11 -7.45
CA ASP A 94 15.33 5.42 -7.94
C ASP A 94 14.73 5.26 -9.35
N ALA A 95 13.40 5.18 -9.46
CA ALA A 95 12.73 5.03 -10.76
C ALA A 95 12.71 6.37 -11.52
N PHE A 96 12.50 7.47 -10.79
CA PHE A 96 12.53 8.83 -11.32
C PHE A 96 13.23 9.78 -10.33
N SER A 97 13.77 10.89 -10.85
CA SER A 97 14.35 11.96 -10.02
C SER A 97 13.31 12.92 -9.43
N GLY A 98 12.05 12.80 -9.85
CA GLY A 98 10.90 13.55 -9.36
C GLY A 98 9.80 12.61 -8.91
N SER A 99 8.57 13.09 -8.77
CA SER A 99 7.47 12.26 -8.26
C SER A 99 7.13 11.09 -9.18
N LEU A 100 6.96 9.90 -8.60
CA LEU A 100 6.40 8.75 -9.28
C LEU A 100 4.89 8.94 -9.47
N SER A 101 4.42 8.96 -10.72
CA SER A 101 3.00 9.14 -11.02
C SER A 101 2.20 7.85 -11.01
N ASP A 102 2.78 6.75 -11.50
CA ASP A 102 2.16 5.43 -11.53
C ASP A 102 3.26 4.36 -11.64
N PHE A 103 2.94 3.12 -11.27
CA PHE A 103 3.69 1.95 -11.69
C PHE A 103 2.82 0.69 -11.60
N ASP A 104 3.19 -0.32 -12.38
CA ASP A 104 2.59 -1.64 -12.28
C ASP A 104 3.63 -2.75 -12.28
N VAL A 105 3.22 -3.90 -11.77
CA VAL A 105 4.05 -5.10 -11.70
C VAL A 105 3.31 -6.30 -12.28
N HIS A 106 3.99 -7.05 -13.13
CA HIS A 106 3.45 -8.28 -13.70
C HIS A 106 4.54 -9.34 -13.79
N GLY A 107 4.37 -10.43 -13.05
CA GLY A 107 5.40 -11.45 -12.91
C GLY A 107 6.68 -10.86 -12.30
N ASN A 108 7.75 -10.81 -13.09
CA ASN A 108 9.04 -10.23 -12.69
C ASN A 108 9.32 -8.87 -13.37
N LEU A 109 8.34 -8.30 -14.07
CA LEU A 109 8.45 -7.00 -14.72
C LEU A 109 7.87 -5.91 -13.83
N LEU A 110 8.61 -4.82 -13.68
CA LEU A 110 8.13 -3.55 -13.13
C LEU A 110 8.20 -2.50 -14.24
N ALA A 111 7.10 -1.75 -14.41
CA ALA A 111 7.01 -0.63 -15.35
C ALA A 111 6.51 0.60 -14.60
N ALA A 112 7.24 1.71 -14.73
CA ALA A 112 7.03 2.97 -14.03
C ALA A 112 7.17 4.13 -15.03
#